data_AF-A0A7X8IZR1-F1
#
_entry.id   AF-A0A7X8IZR1-F1
#
_cell.length_a   1.000
_cell.length_b   1.000
_cell.length_c   1.000
_cell.angle_alpha   90.00
_cell.angle_beta   90.00
_cell.angle_gamma   90.00
#
_symmetry.space_group_name_H-M   'P 1'
#
loop_
_entity.id
_entity.type
_entity.pdbx_description
1 polymer ?
#
loop_
_entity_poly.entity_id
_entity_poly.type
_entity_poly.pdbx_seq_one_letter_code
_entity_poly.pdbx_strand_id
1 'polypeptide(L)'
;MNDVISKLQNESDISLGMGKCVMFSMMNTITQALYELSNSVGHNLLNCDDFVERLLKCQNISEMKNVLDDIFHSIEHELTLIGEIQKDKFIENIENYIVQNYMNYNLNISNIAEYLDMNPTYLSRKFKEQTGENLLDYINKIRISKAKNLLKNPKLSINRIAELLVYHGVQNLLYRQR
;
A
#
# COMPACT_ATOMS: atom_id res chain seq x y z
N MET A 1 -27.78 -1.88 13.53
CA MET A 1 -26.94 -2.21 14.70
C MET A 1 -27.80 -2.71 15.87
N ASN A 2 -28.85 -1.97 16.27
CA ASN A 2 -29.77 -2.39 17.35
C ASN A 2 -30.53 -3.71 17.08
N ASP A 3 -30.90 -4.00 15.82
CA ASP A 3 -31.59 -5.25 15.43
C ASP A 3 -30.73 -6.52 15.46
N VAL A 4 -29.41 -6.36 15.37
CA VAL A 4 -28.47 -7.49 15.48
C VAL A 4 -28.24 -7.81 16.96
N ILE A 5 -28.15 -6.77 17.80
CA ILE A 5 -28.01 -6.89 19.25
C ILE A 5 -29.27 -7.49 19.89
N SER A 6 -30.48 -7.13 19.42
CA SER A 6 -31.73 -7.67 19.95
C SER A 6 -31.99 -9.13 19.55
N LYS A 7 -31.48 -9.58 18.40
CA LYS A 7 -31.57 -11.00 17.98
C LYS A 7 -30.62 -11.91 18.75
N LEU A 8 -29.41 -11.43 19.08
CA LEU A 8 -28.45 -12.19 19.89
C LEU A 8 -28.86 -12.34 21.36
N GLN A 9 -29.79 -11.51 21.86
CA GLN A 9 -30.34 -11.63 23.21
C GLN A 9 -31.44 -12.70 23.31
N ASN A 10 -32.04 -13.14 22.19
CA ASN A 10 -33.14 -14.11 22.18
C ASN A 10 -32.71 -15.53 21.79
N GLU A 11 -31.52 -15.72 21.20
CA GLU A 11 -30.98 -17.03 20.84
C GLU A 11 -29.90 -17.45 21.84
N SER A 12 -30.31 -18.16 22.89
CA SER A 12 -29.47 -18.89 23.86
C SER A 12 -28.46 -18.07 24.68
N ASP A 13 -28.54 -18.16 26.01
CA ASP A 13 -27.47 -17.71 26.93
C ASP A 13 -26.13 -18.33 26.47
N ILE A 14 -25.33 -17.58 25.72
CA ILE A 14 -23.98 -17.98 25.37
C ILE A 14 -23.21 -18.06 26.68
N SER A 15 -22.87 -19.28 27.09
CA SER A 15 -22.08 -19.48 28.30
C SER A 15 -20.75 -18.75 28.18
N LEU A 16 -20.20 -18.28 29.30
CA LEU A 16 -18.91 -17.59 29.34
C LEU A 16 -17.81 -18.38 28.59
N GLY A 17 -17.82 -19.72 28.73
CA GLY A 17 -16.89 -20.60 28.03
C GLY A 17 -17.08 -20.57 26.50
N MET A 18 -18.32 -20.65 26.02
CA MET A 18 -18.62 -20.56 24.59
C MET A 18 -18.23 -19.19 24.02
N GLY A 19 -18.48 -18.12 24.78
CA GLY A 19 -18.04 -16.78 24.39
C GLY A 19 -16.52 -16.69 24.22
N LYS A 20 -15.74 -17.24 25.17
CA LYS A 20 -14.27 -17.29 25.06
C LYS A 20 -13.81 -18.06 23.83
N CYS A 21 -14.45 -19.20 23.52
CA CYS A 21 -14.15 -19.98 22.30
C CYS A 21 -14.37 -19.16 21.03
N VAL A 22 -15.49 -18.43 20.93
CA VAL A 22 -15.77 -17.55 19.78
C VAL A 22 -14.71 -16.47 19.66
N MET A 23 -14.33 -15.82 20.75
CA MET A 23 -13.30 -14.78 20.72
C MET A 23 -11.92 -15.30 20.30
N PHE A 24 -11.51 -16.49 20.74
CA PHE A 24 -10.27 -17.10 20.25
C PHE A 24 -10.32 -17.39 18.75
N SER A 25 -11.45 -17.88 18.24
CA SER A 25 -11.63 -18.10 16.79
C SER A 25 -11.57 -16.79 16.01
N MET A 26 -12.22 -15.73 16.50
CA MET A 26 -12.15 -14.39 15.89
C MET A 26 -10.71 -13.88 15.87
N MET A 27 -10.00 -13.99 16.99
CA MET A 27 -8.62 -13.52 17.12
C MET A 27 -7.67 -14.22 16.15
N ASN A 28 -7.79 -15.55 16.00
CA ASN A 28 -7.01 -16.29 15.03
C ASN A 28 -7.31 -15.83 13.58
N THR A 29 -8.59 -15.65 13.26
CA THR A 29 -9.02 -15.19 11.93
C THR A 29 -8.50 -13.79 11.61
N ILE A 30 -8.57 -12.88 12.59
CA ILE A 30 -8.05 -11.50 12.47
C ILE A 30 -6.53 -11.52 12.27
N THR A 31 -5.81 -12.30 13.09
CA THR A 31 -4.35 -12.43 12.99
C THR A 31 -3.95 -12.92 11.60
N GLN A 32 -4.64 -13.93 11.07
CA GLN A 32 -4.42 -14.46 9.73
C GLN A 32 -4.68 -13.40 8.64
N ALA A 33 -5.80 -12.68 8.73
CA ALA A 33 -6.15 -11.64 7.76
C ALA A 33 -5.13 -10.49 7.76
N LEU A 34 -4.67 -10.05 8.94
CA LEU A 34 -3.64 -9.01 9.06
C LEU A 34 -2.30 -9.47 8.46
N TYR A 35 -1.92 -10.74 8.66
CA TYR A 35 -0.70 -11.29 8.08
C TYR A 35 -0.75 -11.26 6.55
N GLU A 36 -1.87 -11.67 5.95
CA GLU A 36 -2.08 -11.63 4.50
C GLU A 36 -2.03 -10.20 3.94
N LEU A 37 -2.66 -9.24 4.62
CA LEU A 37 -2.63 -7.83 4.21
C LEU A 37 -1.24 -7.20 4.33
N SER A 38 -0.41 -7.67 5.27
CA SER A 38 0.93 -7.13 5.53
C SER A 38 1.99 -7.59 4.51
N ASN A 39 1.69 -8.60 3.66
CA ASN A 39 2.62 -9.15 2.66
C ASN A 39 4.04 -9.37 3.20
N SER A 40 4.18 -10.27 4.18
CA SER A 40 5.45 -10.78 4.76
C SER A 40 6.28 -9.81 5.61
N VAL A 41 5.73 -8.66 6.03
CA VAL A 41 6.44 -7.82 7.01
C VAL A 41 6.22 -8.40 8.41
N GLY A 42 7.26 -9.03 8.94
CA GLY A 42 7.29 -9.60 10.28
C GLY A 42 7.14 -8.53 11.36
N HIS A 43 5.91 -8.23 11.72
CA HIS A 43 5.56 -7.48 12.92
C HIS A 43 4.60 -8.31 13.75
N ASN A 44 4.86 -8.40 15.05
CA ASN A 44 3.87 -8.84 16.03
C ASN A 44 2.77 -7.75 16.11
N LEU A 45 1.91 -7.68 15.09
CA LEU A 45 0.88 -6.64 14.90
C LEU A 45 -0.13 -6.60 16.05
N LEU A 46 -0.38 -7.76 16.65
CA LEU A 46 -1.22 -7.88 17.83
C LEU A 46 -0.38 -8.53 18.92
N ASN A 47 -0.39 -7.95 20.13
CA ASN A 47 0.16 -8.60 21.31
C ASN A 47 -0.78 -9.73 21.75
N CYS A 48 -0.78 -10.81 20.97
CA CYS A 48 -1.74 -11.90 21.13
C CYS A 48 -1.64 -12.56 22.50
N ASP A 49 -0.44 -12.62 23.07
CA ASP A 49 -0.23 -13.21 24.39
C ASP A 49 -0.96 -12.43 25.49
N ASP A 50 -0.91 -11.09 25.46
CA ASP A 50 -1.64 -10.23 26.41
C ASP A 50 -3.16 -10.41 26.28
N PHE A 51 -3.67 -10.39 25.04
CA PHE A 51 -5.10 -10.57 24.79
C PHE A 51 -5.61 -11.94 25.26
N VAL A 52 -4.85 -13.01 24.99
CA VAL A 52 -5.19 -14.36 25.44
C VAL A 52 -5.22 -14.42 26.97
N GLU A 53 -4.21 -13.87 27.64
CA GLU A 53 -4.15 -13.86 29.10
C GLU A 53 -5.33 -13.11 29.73
N ARG A 54 -5.66 -11.94 29.19
CA ARG A 54 -6.79 -11.11 29.64
C ARG A 54 -8.13 -11.80 29.41
N LEU A 55 -8.33 -12.41 28.24
CA LEU A 55 -9.54 -13.13 27.91
C LEU A 55 -9.76 -14.37 28.81
N LEU A 56 -8.68 -15.11 29.12
CA LEU A 56 -8.75 -16.24 30.04
C LEU A 56 -9.20 -15.81 31.44
N LYS A 57 -8.79 -14.62 31.89
CA LYS A 57 -9.15 -14.06 33.21
C LYS A 57 -10.57 -13.51 33.29
N CYS A 58 -11.26 -13.24 32.18
CA CYS A 58 -12.62 -12.72 32.20
C CYS A 58 -13.59 -13.64 32.95
N GLN A 59 -14.44 -13.08 33.80
CA GLN A 59 -15.43 -13.78 34.62
C GLN A 59 -16.88 -13.55 34.14
N ASN A 60 -17.08 -12.60 33.23
CA ASN A 60 -18.39 -12.30 32.66
C ASN A 60 -18.25 -11.78 31.21
N ILE A 61 -19.38 -11.74 30.50
CA ILE A 61 -19.46 -11.28 29.10
C ILE A 61 -19.09 -9.80 28.98
N SER A 62 -19.38 -8.98 30.00
CA SER A 62 -19.06 -7.55 29.96
C SER A 62 -17.54 -7.31 29.93
N GLU A 63 -16.77 -8.06 30.73
CA GLU A 63 -15.30 -8.00 30.69
C GLU A 63 -14.75 -8.46 29.35
N MET A 64 -15.32 -9.52 28.78
CA MET A 64 -14.94 -9.99 27.46
C MET A 64 -15.21 -8.93 26.38
N LYS A 65 -16.34 -8.21 26.48
CA LYS A 65 -16.64 -7.11 25.57
C LYS A 65 -15.59 -6.01 25.64
N ASN A 66 -15.12 -5.65 26.83
CA ASN A 66 -14.04 -4.66 26.98
C ASN A 66 -12.75 -5.14 26.31
N VAL A 67 -12.39 -6.42 26.45
CA VAL A 67 -11.23 -7.00 25.74
C VAL A 67 -11.43 -6.93 24.22
N LEU A 68 -12.64 -7.21 23.73
CA LEU A 68 -12.96 -7.10 22.30
C LEU A 68 -12.85 -5.68 21.79
N ASP A 69 -13.32 -4.69 22.55
CA ASP A 69 -13.21 -3.27 22.20
C ASP A 69 -11.74 -2.83 22.10
N ASP A 70 -10.86 -3.32 22.99
CA ASP A 70 -9.41 -3.06 22.92
C ASP A 70 -8.73 -3.73 21.73
N ILE A 71 -9.18 -4.94 21.36
CA ILE A 71 -8.72 -5.63 20.14
C ILE A 71 -9.08 -4.78 18.91
N PHE A 72 -10.32 -4.26 18.83
CA PHE A 72 -10.72 -3.40 17.71
C PHE A 72 -9.87 -2.13 17.61
N HIS A 73 -9.59 -1.46 18.72
CA HIS A 73 -8.70 -0.28 18.71
C HIS A 73 -7.28 -0.61 18.24
N SER A 74 -6.76 -1.78 18.64
CA SER A 74 -5.45 -2.23 18.18
C SER A 74 -5.45 -2.52 16.68
N ILE A 75 -6.51 -3.14 16.15
CA ILE A 75 -6.66 -3.38 14.70
C ILE A 75 -6.72 -2.07 13.92
N GLU A 76 -7.46 -1.06 14.39
CA GLU A 76 -7.54 0.25 13.72
C GLU A 76 -6.17 0.91 13.58
N HIS A 77 -5.36 0.85 14.64
CA HIS A 77 -3.99 1.34 14.62
C HIS A 77 -3.13 0.58 13.59
N GLU A 78 -3.17 -0.75 13.61
CA GLU A 78 -2.38 -1.57 12.68
C GLU A 78 -2.81 -1.41 11.22
N LEU A 79 -4.11 -1.31 10.93
CA LEU A 79 -4.60 -1.06 9.57
C LEU A 79 -4.12 0.29 9.03
N THR A 80 -4.00 1.30 9.90
CA THR A 80 -3.44 2.59 9.52
C THR A 80 -1.98 2.47 9.12
N LEU A 81 -1.15 1.81 9.95
CA LEU A 81 0.26 1.56 9.65
C LEU A 81 0.46 0.72 8.39
N ILE A 82 -0.32 -0.34 8.20
CA ILE A 82 -0.30 -1.16 6.98
C ILE A 82 -0.62 -0.28 5.77
N GLY A 83 -1.62 0.60 5.87
CA GLY A 83 -1.99 1.52 4.79
C GLY A 83 -0.85 2.46 4.39
N GLU A 84 -0.12 3.00 5.36
CA GLU A 84 1.05 3.87 5.13
C GLU A 84 2.20 3.09 4.49
N ILE A 85 2.56 1.91 5.02
CA ILE A 85 3.61 1.06 4.45
C ILE A 85 3.28 0.64 3.01
N GLN A 86 2.03 0.29 2.73
CA GLN A 86 1.60 -0.05 1.38
C GLN A 86 1.65 1.16 0.43
N LYS A 87 1.32 2.35 0.92
CA LYS A 87 1.47 3.60 0.15
C LYS A 87 2.94 3.82 -0.21
N ASP A 88 3.85 3.71 0.75
CA ASP A 88 5.27 3.93 0.54
C ASP A 88 5.85 2.90 -0.44
N LYS A 89 5.57 1.61 -0.26
CA LYS A 89 5.99 0.55 -1.19
C LYS A 89 5.47 0.76 -2.61
N PHE A 90 4.23 1.23 -2.75
CA PHE A 90 3.64 1.50 -4.07
C PHE A 90 4.39 2.62 -4.81
N ILE A 91 4.69 3.72 -4.11
CA ILE A 91 5.47 4.82 -4.69
C ILE A 91 6.89 4.35 -5.00
N GLU A 92 7.54 3.65 -4.08
CA GLU A 92 8.89 3.12 -4.24
C GLU A 92 9.00 2.21 -5.48
N ASN A 93 8.03 1.31 -5.70
CA ASN A 93 8.02 0.44 -6.88
C ASN A 93 7.94 1.23 -8.20
N ILE A 94 7.12 2.29 -8.22
CA ILE A 94 7.01 3.17 -9.38
C ILE A 94 8.33 3.93 -9.62
N GLU A 95 8.91 4.50 -8.56
CA GLU A 95 10.18 5.22 -8.63
C GLU A 95 11.30 4.32 -9.14
N ASN A 96 11.41 3.11 -8.60
CA ASN A 96 12.39 2.12 -9.01
C ASN A 96 12.24 1.77 -10.49
N TYR A 97 11.02 1.51 -10.95
CA TYR A 97 10.76 1.24 -12.36
C TYR A 97 11.16 2.42 -13.26
N ILE A 98 10.82 3.65 -12.87
CA ILE A 98 11.20 4.85 -13.62
C ILE A 98 12.72 4.99 -13.65
N VAL A 99 13.42 4.83 -12.52
CA VAL A 99 14.89 4.96 -12.46
C VAL A 99 15.60 3.90 -13.28
N GLN A 100 15.03 2.71 -13.44
CA GLN A 100 15.59 1.68 -14.32
C GLN A 100 15.31 1.96 -15.81
N ASN A 101 14.20 2.65 -16.12
CA ASN A 101 13.71 2.81 -17.49
C ASN A 101 13.70 4.26 -18.01
N TYR A 102 14.21 5.26 -17.28
CA TYR A 102 14.05 6.68 -17.64
C TYR A 102 14.65 7.06 -19.00
N MET A 103 15.64 6.31 -19.48
CA MET A 103 16.25 6.48 -20.81
C MET A 103 15.37 5.97 -21.95
N ASN A 104 14.37 5.12 -21.66
CA ASN A 104 13.39 4.69 -22.65
C ASN A 104 12.44 5.87 -22.93
N TYR A 105 12.51 6.44 -24.13
CA TYR A 105 11.65 7.55 -24.54
C TYR A 105 10.16 7.18 -24.53
N ASN A 106 9.84 5.93 -24.85
CA ASN A 106 8.47 5.44 -24.87
C ASN A 106 7.92 5.12 -23.48
N LEU A 107 8.73 5.25 -22.42
CA LEU A 107 8.26 5.06 -21.04
C LEU A 107 7.06 5.97 -20.77
N ASN A 108 5.92 5.33 -20.55
CA ASN A 108 4.66 5.98 -20.27
C ASN A 108 3.90 5.22 -19.18
N ILE A 109 2.74 5.76 -18.79
CA ILE A 109 1.91 5.18 -17.74
C ILE A 109 1.49 3.74 -18.03
N SER A 110 1.25 3.37 -19.29
CA SER A 110 0.84 2.02 -19.66
C SER A 110 1.95 1.00 -19.37
N ASN A 111 3.23 1.36 -19.55
CA ASN A 111 4.34 0.47 -19.23
C ASN A 111 4.45 0.21 -17.72
N ILE A 112 4.27 1.26 -16.92
CA ILE A 112 4.32 1.15 -15.45
C ILE A 112 3.10 0.39 -14.94
N ALA A 113 1.93 0.63 -15.55
CA ALA A 113 0.70 -0.08 -15.23
C ALA A 113 0.82 -1.57 -15.53
N GLU A 114 1.39 -1.93 -16.69
CA GLU A 114 1.68 -3.32 -17.04
C GLU A 114 2.68 -3.97 -16.07
N TYR A 115 3.74 -3.27 -15.68
CA TYR A 115 4.71 -3.76 -14.70
C TYR A 115 4.11 -4.05 -13.32
N LEU A 116 3.09 -3.28 -12.93
CA LEU A 116 2.42 -3.42 -11.63
C LEU A 116 1.13 -4.26 -11.71
N ASP A 117 0.80 -4.83 -12.87
CA ASP A 117 -0.48 -5.52 -13.13
C ASP A 117 -1.72 -4.65 -12.79
N MET A 118 -1.67 -3.37 -13.15
CA MET A 118 -2.71 -2.37 -12.85
C MET A 118 -3.34 -1.79 -14.12
N ASN A 119 -4.57 -1.29 -13.98
CA ASN A 119 -5.17 -0.47 -15.03
C ASN A 119 -4.49 0.92 -15.10
N PRO A 120 -4.12 1.43 -16.30
CA PRO A 120 -3.43 2.72 -16.44
C PRO A 120 -4.19 3.92 -15.86
N THR A 121 -5.53 3.97 -16.01
CA THR A 121 -6.37 5.04 -15.47
C THR A 121 -6.36 5.01 -13.95
N TYR A 122 -6.43 3.81 -13.36
CA TYR A 122 -6.37 3.62 -11.91
C TYR A 122 -5.00 4.01 -11.35
N LEU A 123 -3.91 3.58 -11.99
CA LEU A 123 -2.55 3.97 -11.63
C LEU A 123 -2.38 5.50 -11.65
N SER A 124 -2.87 6.18 -12.70
CA SER A 124 -2.79 7.63 -12.85
C SER A 124 -3.42 8.36 -11.68
N ARG A 125 -4.66 7.96 -11.35
CA ARG A 125 -5.42 8.55 -10.26
C ARG A 125 -4.76 8.26 -8.91
N LYS A 126 -4.43 7.00 -8.64
CA LYS A 126 -3.82 6.58 -7.37
C LYS A 126 -2.47 7.26 -7.13
N PHE A 127 -1.62 7.34 -8.15
CA PHE A 127 -0.34 8.05 -8.03
C PHE A 127 -0.55 9.52 -7.69
N LYS A 128 -1.42 10.22 -8.44
CA LYS A 128 -1.70 11.65 -8.19
C LYS A 128 -2.32 11.90 -6.80
N GLU A 129 -3.20 11.03 -6.33
CA GLU A 129 -3.78 11.11 -4.99
C GLU A 129 -2.71 10.97 -3.90
N GLN A 130 -1.70 10.12 -4.12
CA GLN A 130 -0.68 9.84 -3.12
C GLN A 130 0.50 10.83 -3.13
N THR A 131 0.89 11.34 -4.29
CA THR A 131 2.06 12.23 -4.48
C THR A 131 1.68 13.69 -4.71
N GLY A 132 0.43 13.97 -5.08
CA GLY A 132 -0.03 15.31 -5.47
C GLY A 132 0.37 15.73 -6.89
N GLU A 133 1.08 14.89 -7.65
CA GLU A 133 1.61 15.23 -8.97
C GLU A 133 1.24 14.22 -10.06
N ASN A 134 1.26 14.65 -11.32
CA ASN A 134 1.01 13.76 -12.45
C ASN A 134 2.23 12.84 -12.69
N LEU A 135 1.97 11.56 -12.98
CA LEU A 135 3.04 10.57 -13.21
C LEU A 135 3.97 10.94 -14.38
N LEU A 136 3.45 11.54 -15.45
CA LEU A 136 4.28 11.97 -16.59
C LEU A 136 5.21 13.12 -16.20
N ASP A 137 4.70 14.08 -15.43
CA ASP A 137 5.52 15.19 -14.90
C ASP A 137 6.60 14.65 -13.97
N TYR A 138 6.27 13.64 -13.16
CA TYR A 138 7.23 12.96 -12.30
C TYR A 138 8.35 12.27 -13.09
N ILE A 139 8.02 11.50 -14.12
CA ILE A 139 9.00 10.87 -15.03
C ILE A 139 9.94 11.94 -15.62
N ASN A 140 9.39 13.07 -16.07
CA ASN A 140 10.17 14.16 -16.65
C ASN A 140 11.10 14.82 -15.62
N LYS A 141 10.65 15.02 -14.38
CA LYS A 141 11.51 15.50 -13.29
C LYS A 141 12.70 14.57 -13.05
N ILE A 142 12.47 13.26 -13.01
CA ILE A 142 13.53 12.26 -12.85
C ILE A 142 14.50 12.32 -14.03
N ARG A 143 14.01 12.36 -15.28
CA ARG A 143 14.85 12.49 -16.49
C ARG A 143 15.74 13.74 -16.43
N ILE A 144 15.18 14.90 -16.07
CA ILE A 144 15.93 16.16 -15.92
C ILE A 144 16.99 16.03 -14.81
N SER A 145 16.64 15.44 -13.66
CA SER A 145 17.57 15.23 -12.56
C SER A 145 18.75 14.32 -12.97
N LYS A 146 18.48 13.21 -13.64
CA LYS A 146 19.51 12.30 -14.18
C LYS A 146 20.36 12.98 -15.26
N ALA A 147 19.75 13.76 -16.15
CA ALA A 147 20.45 14.57 -17.16
C ALA A 147 21.45 15.54 -16.52
N LYS A 148 21.00 16.30 -15.50
CA LYS A 148 21.88 17.21 -14.74
C LYS A 148 23.07 16.49 -14.12
N ASN A 149 22.87 15.27 -13.63
CA ASN A 149 23.97 14.47 -13.08
C ASN A 149 24.93 13.98 -14.17
N LEU A 150 24.43 13.58 -15.35
CA LEU A 150 25.27 13.20 -16.48
C LEU A 150 26.09 14.39 -17.01
N LEU A 151 25.53 15.60 -17.00
CA LEU A 151 26.22 16.83 -17.42
C LEU A 151 27.41 17.20 -16.52
N LYS A 152 27.48 16.67 -15.29
CA LYS A 152 28.66 16.84 -14.42
C LYS A 152 29.84 15.98 -14.84
N ASN A 153 29.65 15.02 -15.74
CA ASN A 153 30.72 14.17 -16.24
C ASN A 153 31.47 14.87 -17.39
N PRO A 154 32.74 15.29 -17.21
CA PRO A 154 33.48 16.03 -18.21
C PRO A 154 33.81 15.21 -19.47
N LYS A 155 33.56 13.89 -19.45
CA LYS A 155 33.78 12.99 -20.60
C LYS A 155 32.56 12.89 -21.53
N LEU A 156 31.41 13.44 -21.15
CA LEU A 156 30.19 13.40 -21.95
C LEU A 156 29.91 14.77 -22.55
N SER A 157 29.83 14.85 -23.88
CA SER A 157 29.42 16.08 -24.54
C SER A 157 27.92 16.33 -24.33
N ILE A 158 27.52 17.60 -24.30
CA ILE A 158 26.11 18.01 -24.17
C ILE A 158 25.26 17.35 -25.26
N ASN A 159 25.78 17.24 -26.49
CA ASN A 159 25.12 16.56 -27.61
C ASN A 159 24.92 15.07 -27.33
N ARG A 160 25.89 14.38 -26.72
CA ARG A 160 25.76 12.95 -26.38
C ARG A 160 24.72 12.71 -25.29
N ILE A 161 24.59 13.63 -24.34
CA ILE A 161 23.59 13.55 -23.27
C ILE A 161 22.19 13.85 -23.82
N ALA A 162 22.07 14.85 -24.68
CA ALA A 162 20.83 15.11 -25.41
C ALA A 162 20.43 13.92 -26.29
N GLU A 163 21.39 13.27 -26.96
CA GLU A 163 21.11 12.05 -27.74
C GLU A 163 20.55 10.91 -26.88
N LEU A 164 21.15 10.68 -25.71
CA LEU A 164 20.71 9.64 -24.77
C LEU A 164 19.29 9.89 -24.22
N LEU A 165 18.85 11.15 -24.16
CA LEU A 165 17.56 11.55 -23.58
C LEU A 165 16.48 11.86 -24.64
N VAL A 166 16.86 12.27 -25.85
CA VAL A 166 15.97 12.81 -26.88
C VAL A 166 15.98 11.96 -28.17
N TYR A 167 17.12 11.40 -28.60
CA TYR A 167 17.24 10.82 -29.94
C TYR A 167 16.60 9.44 -30.12
N HIS A 168 16.15 8.78 -29.06
CA HIS A 168 15.27 7.61 -29.19
C HIS A 168 13.78 7.98 -29.40
N GLY A 169 13.47 9.28 -29.58
CA GLY A 169 12.09 9.79 -29.76
C GLY A 169 11.86 10.77 -30.91
N VAL A 170 12.87 11.15 -31.70
CA VAL A 170 12.72 12.13 -32.79
C VAL A 170 12.22 11.48 -34.09
N GLN A 171 11.07 10.83 -34.04
CA GLN A 171 10.27 10.53 -35.23
C GLN A 171 8.83 11.07 -35.16
N ASN A 172 8.34 11.51 -33.99
CA ASN A 172 6.92 11.87 -33.82
C ASN A 172 6.57 13.35 -33.64
N LEU A 173 7.53 14.27 -33.72
CA LEU A 173 7.27 15.72 -33.58
C LEU A 173 7.56 16.55 -34.84
N LEU A 174 8.03 15.93 -35.94
CA LEU A 174 8.24 16.63 -37.23
C LEU A 174 7.09 16.46 -38.24
N TYR A 175 6.01 15.74 -37.91
CA TYR A 175 4.89 15.48 -38.84
C TYR A 175 3.55 16.12 -38.45
N ARG A 176 3.50 16.99 -37.42
CA ARG A 176 2.24 17.63 -36.99
C ARG A 176 2.17 19.14 -37.26
N GLN A 177 2.88 19.61 -38.27
CA GLN A 177 2.60 20.88 -38.96
C GLN A 177 2.93 20.72 -40.45
N ARG A 178 1.97 20.22 -41.23
CA ARG A 178 1.73 20.57 -42.62
C ARG A 178 0.29 20.23 -42.98
#